data_AF-A0A4Y2SZQ2-F1
#
_entry.id   AF-A0A4Y2SZQ2-F1
#
_cell.length_a   1.000
_cell.length_b   1.000
_cell.length_c   1.000
_cell.angle_alpha   90.00
_cell.angle_beta   90.00
_cell.angle_gamma   90.00
#
_symmetry.space_group_name_H-M   'P 1'
#
loop_
_entity.id
_entity.type
_entity.pdbx_description
1 polymer ?
#
loop_
_entity_poly.entity_id
_entity_poly.type
_entity_poly.pdbx_seq_one_letter_code
_entity_poly.pdbx_strand_id
1 'polypeptide(L)'
;MKDGRCSKKCPRQLIKETQTGDDDYPRYRRRSPEDGGCTAYISFRGKEIEMDNKWVVPYSPPLSKMFHAHINVEYCKSVKSIKYICKYIHKGSDMAVLV
;
A
#
# COMPACT_ATOMS: atom_id res chain seq x y z
N MET A 1 2.40 -2.01 15.94
CA MET A 1 3.31 -0.93 16.39
C MET A 1 4.57 -1.57 16.95
N LYS A 2 5.74 -0.98 16.71
CA LYS A 2 7.01 -1.33 17.38
C LYS A 2 7.63 -0.02 17.84
N ASP A 3 7.98 0.08 19.12
CA ASP A 3 8.62 1.28 19.71
C ASP A 3 7.85 2.58 19.46
N GLY A 4 6.52 2.53 19.59
CA GLY A 4 5.65 3.68 19.32
C GLY A 4 5.57 4.09 17.84
N ARG A 5 6.18 3.33 16.92
CA ARG A 5 6.14 3.57 15.47
C ARG A 5 5.40 2.47 14.73
N CYS A 6 4.84 2.84 13.58
CA CYS A 6 4.20 1.86 12.71
C CYS A 6 5.25 0.91 12.11
N SER A 7 5.09 -0.40 12.35
CA SER A 7 6.01 -1.42 11.80
C SER A 7 5.97 -1.50 10.27
N LYS A 8 4.92 -0.95 9.65
CA LYS A 8 4.74 -0.85 8.20
C LYS A 8 5.23 0.48 7.61
N LYS A 9 5.88 1.32 8.43
CA LYS A 9 6.47 2.62 8.05
C LYS A 9 5.45 3.66 7.57
N CYS A 10 4.21 3.60 8.05
CA CYS A 10 3.25 4.69 7.85
C CYS A 10 3.46 5.79 8.91
N PRO A 11 3.27 7.07 8.55
CA PRO A 11 2.93 7.58 7.22
C PRO A 11 4.15 7.51 6.26
N ARG A 12 3.90 7.21 4.98
CA ARG A 12 4.94 7.23 3.95
C ARG A 12 5.10 8.62 3.34
N GLN A 13 6.28 8.91 2.80
CA GLN A 13 6.53 10.16 2.09
C GLN A 13 5.66 10.26 0.83
N LEU A 14 5.22 11.49 0.52
CA LEU A 14 4.62 11.82 -0.76
C LEU A 14 5.73 11.93 -1.80
N ILE A 15 5.53 11.28 -2.94
CA ILE A 15 6.50 11.27 -4.03
C ILE A 15 5.71 11.42 -5.32
N LYS A 16 6.14 12.34 -6.18
CA LYS A 16 5.45 12.67 -7.44
C LYS A 16 5.54 11.58 -8.49
N GLU A 17 6.56 10.72 -8.44
CA GLU A 17 6.78 9.65 -9.40
C GLU A 17 7.21 8.37 -8.69
N THR A 18 6.93 7.22 -9.30
CA THR A 18 7.37 5.93 -8.78
C THR A 18 8.86 5.79 -9.02
N GLN A 19 9.64 5.59 -7.95
CA GLN A 19 11.08 5.42 -8.03
C GLN A 19 11.45 3.94 -7.90
N THR A 20 12.27 3.45 -8.82
CA THR A 20 12.79 2.07 -8.83
C THR A 20 14.30 2.11 -8.72
N GLY A 21 14.86 1.56 -7.65
CA GLY A 21 16.30 1.29 -7.54
C GLY A 21 16.63 -0.12 -8.02
N ASP A 22 17.93 -0.41 -8.19
CA ASP A 22 18.38 -1.70 -8.74
C ASP A 22 18.07 -2.89 -7.82
N ASP A 23 17.98 -2.67 -6.50
CA ASP A 23 17.86 -3.76 -5.52
C ASP A 23 16.97 -3.44 -4.29
N ASP A 24 16.07 -2.47 -4.39
CA ASP A 24 15.08 -2.17 -3.34
C ASP A 24 13.65 -2.32 -3.85
N TYR A 25 12.69 -2.38 -2.93
CA TYR A 25 11.28 -2.33 -3.30
C TYR A 25 10.97 -0.96 -3.95
N PRO A 26 10.12 -0.93 -4.99
CA PRO A 26 9.71 0.32 -5.62
C PRO A 26 9.06 1.25 -4.61
N ARG A 27 9.43 2.53 -4.65
CA ARG A 27 8.75 3.58 -3.90
C ARG A 27 7.67 4.16 -4.78
N TYR A 28 6.44 3.71 -4.58
CA TYR A 28 5.31 4.15 -5.38
C TYR A 28 5.01 5.64 -5.19
N ARG A 29 4.59 6.26 -6.30
CA ARG A 29 3.98 7.58 -6.32
C ARG A 29 2.82 7.67 -5.31
N ARG A 30 2.82 8.73 -4.52
CA ARG A 30 1.77 9.09 -3.55
C ARG A 30 1.43 10.55 -3.72
N ARG A 31 0.24 10.83 -4.25
CA ARG A 31 -0.25 12.19 -4.53
C ARG A 31 -0.61 12.90 -3.23
N SER A 32 -0.15 14.13 -3.09
CA SER A 32 -0.65 15.05 -2.07
C SER A 32 -2.08 15.48 -2.40
N PRO A 33 -2.83 16.05 -1.44
CA PRO A 33 -4.16 16.62 -1.72
C PRO A 33 -4.12 17.66 -2.85
N GLU A 34 -3.07 18.47 -2.92
CA GLU A 34 -2.88 19.50 -3.95
C GLU A 34 -2.61 18.89 -5.34
N ASP A 35 -1.98 17.71 -5.39
CA ASP A 35 -1.70 16.94 -6.62
C ASP A 35 -2.84 15.94 -6.97
N GLY A 36 -4.07 16.21 -6.50
CA GLY A 36 -5.25 15.37 -6.76
C GLY A 36 -5.27 14.06 -5.96
N GLY A 37 -4.63 14.05 -4.80
CA GLY A 37 -4.79 13.02 -3.78
C GLY A 37 -6.07 13.21 -2.97
N CYS A 38 -6.43 12.21 -2.16
CA CYS A 38 -7.64 12.26 -1.34
C CYS A 38 -7.29 12.49 0.12
N THR A 39 -8.17 13.22 0.82
CA THR A 39 -8.22 13.27 2.28
C THR A 39 -9.50 12.63 2.76
N ALA A 40 -9.45 11.97 3.90
CA ALA A 40 -10.58 11.35 4.55
C ALA A 40 -10.51 11.61 6.05
N TYR A 41 -11.64 11.88 6.68
CA TYR A 41 -11.74 11.99 8.13
C TYR A 41 -12.16 10.65 8.70
N ILE A 42 -11.38 10.12 9.64
CA ILE A 42 -11.75 8.93 10.39
C ILE A 42 -12.03 9.31 11.84
N SER A 43 -13.11 8.79 12.41
CA SER A 43 -13.33 8.88 13.85
C SER A 43 -12.55 7.77 14.54
N PHE A 44 -11.55 8.14 15.34
CA PHE A 44 -10.79 7.21 16.16
C PHE A 44 -10.83 7.67 17.61
N ARG A 45 -11.40 6.83 18.48
CA ARG A 45 -11.55 7.13 19.92
C ARG A 45 -12.24 8.47 20.20
N GLY A 46 -13.28 8.80 19.43
CA GLY A 46 -14.05 10.04 19.59
C GLY A 46 -13.33 11.30 19.08
N LYS A 47 -12.19 11.16 18.40
CA LYS A 47 -11.51 12.27 17.72
C LYS A 47 -11.57 12.05 16.22
N GLU A 48 -11.93 13.08 15.48
CA GLU A 48 -11.73 13.09 14.04
C GLU A 48 -10.25 13.27 13.73
N ILE A 49 -9.71 12.38 12.92
CA ILE A 49 -8.34 12.40 12.45
C ILE A 49 -8.40 12.51 10.92
N GLU A 50 -7.79 13.55 10.40
CA GLU A 50 -7.58 13.69 8.97
C GLU A 50 -6.50 12.71 8.49
N MET A 51 -6.83 11.91 7.49
CA MET A 51 -5.92 10.98 6.82
C MET A 51 -5.77 11.37 5.37
N ASP A 52 -4.52 11.56 4.96
CA ASP A 52 -4.14 11.72 3.55
C ASP A 52 -3.62 10.39 2.97
N ASN A 53 -3.27 10.45 1.69
CA ASN A 53 -2.66 9.34 0.95
C ASN A 53 -1.34 8.82 1.55
N LYS A 54 -0.70 9.48 2.53
CA LYS A 54 0.52 8.96 3.19
C LYS A 54 0.24 7.71 4.02
N TRP A 55 -1.00 7.55 4.47
CA TRP A 55 -1.41 6.47 5.36
C TRP A 55 -1.96 5.24 4.63
N VAL A 56 -2.37 5.40 3.37
CA VAL A 56 -3.07 4.38 2.58
C VAL A 56 -2.08 3.50 1.81
N VAL A 57 -2.38 2.21 1.62
CA VAL A 57 -1.57 1.34 0.74
C VAL A 57 -1.93 1.66 -0.72
N PRO A 58 -0.98 1.79 -1.66
CA PRO A 58 -1.31 2.07 -3.04
C PRO A 58 -2.17 0.93 -3.62
N TYR A 59 -3.25 1.29 -4.28
CA TYR A 59 -4.19 0.37 -4.93
C TYR A 59 -4.43 0.82 -6.37
N SER A 60 -4.98 -0.07 -7.18
CA SER A 60 -5.45 0.26 -8.52
C SER A 60 -6.96 0.51 -8.49
N PRO A 61 -7.44 1.76 -8.69
CA PRO A 61 -8.88 2.05 -8.69
C PRO A 61 -9.67 1.26 -9.74
N PRO A 62 -9.21 1.08 -10.99
CA PRO A 62 -9.90 0.26 -11.98
C PRO A 62 -10.08 -1.19 -11.53
N LEU A 63 -9.00 -1.82 -11.05
CA LEU A 63 -9.05 -3.21 -10.59
C LEU A 63 -9.91 -3.35 -9.33
N SER A 64 -9.76 -2.43 -8.38
CA SER A 64 -10.51 -2.51 -7.14
C SER A 64 -12.01 -2.34 -7.35
N LYS A 65 -12.41 -1.48 -8.30
CA LYS A 65 -13.80 -1.32 -8.72
C LYS A 65 -14.31 -2.54 -9.48
N MET A 66 -13.51 -3.10 -10.39
CA MET A 66 -13.89 -4.25 -11.22
C MET A 66 -14.15 -5.51 -10.37
N PHE A 67 -13.33 -5.76 -9.35
CA PHE A 67 -13.41 -6.97 -8.54
C PHE A 67 -14.05 -6.76 -7.16
N HIS A 68 -14.52 -5.55 -6.86
CA HIS A 68 -15.07 -5.19 -5.54
C HIS A 68 -14.16 -5.58 -4.37
N ALA A 69 -12.83 -5.53 -4.58
CA ALA A 69 -11.83 -5.99 -3.64
C ALA A 69 -10.62 -5.06 -3.65
N HIS A 70 -9.94 -4.92 -2.52
CA HIS A 70 -8.71 -4.13 -2.47
C HIS A 70 -7.56 -4.90 -3.14
N ILE A 71 -7.16 -4.45 -4.33
CA ILE A 71 -6.10 -5.10 -5.11
C ILE A 71 -4.81 -4.31 -5.01
N ASN A 72 -3.80 -4.95 -4.41
CA ASN A 72 -2.43 -4.45 -4.39
C ASN A 72 -1.77 -4.73 -5.75
N VAL A 73 -1.17 -3.72 -6.36
CA VAL A 73 -0.39 -3.88 -7.60
C VAL A 73 1.07 -3.61 -7.28
N GLU A 74 1.94 -4.58 -7.58
CA GLU A 74 3.36 -4.50 -7.29
C GLU A 74 4.20 -4.51 -8.59
N TYR A 75 5.13 -3.57 -8.71
CA TYR A 75 6.12 -3.52 -9.78
C TYR A 75 7.28 -4.46 -9.46
N CYS A 76 7.42 -5.49 -10.29
CA CYS A 76 8.38 -6.57 -10.06
C CYS A 76 9.57 -6.49 -11.01
N LYS A 77 10.58 -5.68 -10.66
CA LYS A 77 11.83 -5.55 -11.44
C LYS A 77 13.05 -6.14 -10.75
N SER A 78 13.14 -6.07 -9.42
CA SER A 78 14.31 -6.56 -8.68
C SER A 78 14.18 -8.04 -8.31
N VAL A 79 15.31 -8.71 -8.10
CA VAL A 79 15.36 -10.09 -7.60
C VAL A 79 14.59 -10.21 -6.27
N LYS A 80 14.64 -9.17 -5.42
CA LYS A 80 13.86 -9.12 -4.18
C LYS A 80 12.36 -9.13 -4.44
N SER A 81 11.86 -8.36 -5.40
CA SER A 81 10.44 -8.36 -5.76
C SER A 81 9.99 -9.71 -6.32
N ILE A 82 10.81 -10.34 -7.17
CA ILE A 82 10.51 -11.67 -7.72
C ILE A 82 10.47 -12.71 -6.59
N LYS A 83 11.49 -12.72 -5.73
CA LYS A 83 11.54 -13.60 -4.56
C LYS A 83 10.34 -13.39 -3.62
N TYR A 84 9.89 -12.15 -3.45
CA TYR A 84 8.69 -11.83 -2.69
C TYR A 84 7.46 -12.50 -3.31
N ILE A 85 7.22 -12.32 -4.61
CA ILE A 85 6.07 -12.95 -5.29
C ILE A 85 6.15 -14.47 -5.18
N CYS A 86 7.29 -15.07 -5.49
CA CYS A 86 7.50 -16.52 -5.35
C CYS A 86 7.24 -16.99 -3.91
N LYS A 87 7.69 -16.23 -2.89
CA LYS A 87 7.41 -16.56 -1.50
C LYS A 87 5.92 -16.60 -1.20
N TYR A 88 5.12 -15.67 -1.73
CA TYR A 88 3.67 -15.64 -1.50
C TYR A 88 2.95 -16.76 -2.23
N ILE A 89 3.33 -17.06 -3.47
CA ILE A 89 2.75 -18.17 -4.24
C ILE A 89 3.00 -19.51 -3.54
N HIS A 90 4.22 -19.73 -3.04
CA HIS A 90 4.63 -20.98 -2.40
C HIS A 90 4.42 -21.00 -0.89
N LYS A 91 3.81 -19.96 -0.30
CA LYS A 91 3.51 -19.93 1.14
C LYS A 91 2.47 -20.99 1.53
N GLY A 92 1.80 -21.60 0.54
CA GLY A 92 0.62 -22.44 0.72
C GLY A 92 -0.63 -21.58 0.86
N SER A 93 -1.79 -22.14 0.54
CA SER A 93 -3.06 -21.44 0.73
C SER A 93 -3.32 -21.25 2.22
N ASP A 94 -3.23 -20.02 2.73
CA ASP A 94 -3.99 -19.61 3.90
C ASP A 94 -5.46 -19.61 3.44
N MET A 95 -6.11 -20.79 3.35
CA MET A 95 -7.49 -20.91 2.85
C MET A 95 -8.44 -20.15 3.78
N ALA A 96 -8.78 -18.92 3.42
CA ALA A 96 -10.07 -18.37 3.78
C ALA A 96 -11.12 -19.14 2.98
N VAL A 97 -11.63 -20.22 3.58
CA VAL A 97 -12.84 -20.88 3.08
C VAL A 97 -13.96 -19.86 3.21
N LEU A 98 -14.45 -19.36 2.08
CA LEU A 98 -15.80 -18.79 2.01
C LEU A 98 -16.74 -19.96 2.25
N VAL A 99 -17.29 -20.03 3.47
CA VAL A 99 -18.44 -20.87 3.80
C VAL A 99 -19.70 -20.15 3.37
#